data_AF-A0A1D7XW01-F1
#
_entry.id   AF-A0A1D7XW01-F1
#
_cell.length_a   1.000
_cell.length_b   1.000
_cell.length_c   1.000
_cell.angle_alpha   90.00
_cell.angle_beta   90.00
_cell.angle_gamma   90.00
#
_symmetry.space_group_name_H-M   'P 1'
#
loop_
_entity.id
_entity.type
_entity.pdbx_description
1 polymer ?
#
loop_
_entity_poly.entity_id
_entity_poly.type
_entity_poly.pdbx_seq_one_letter_code
_entity_poly.pdbx_strand_id
1 'polypeptide(L)'
;MKKYPLIFLLTLLAYSLYAQDVSSFFTKTDQFLKTYVQNGTVAYEKIHSNPSALDELFNIAATLSISKEEDHYKAFWINAYNLAVIKGIITNYPMNSPLDKGGFFDKITYEIAGQKVTLNSIENTLLRAQFKDPRLHFVLVCGAIGCPPLIPKAYFPETLDKQLKEQTELAINGDSFIKVNIKKKRVEASEILKWYKEDFVIKGQSEIDFLNLYRKEKIPPNFKLRYFTYNWTLNSQP
;
A
#
# COMPACT_ATOMS: atom_id res chain seq x y z
N MET A 1 57.26 18.70 -24.78
CA MET A 1 56.71 18.06 -23.56
C MET A 1 55.20 18.02 -23.69
N LYS A 2 54.61 16.82 -23.82
CA LYS A 2 53.15 16.65 -24.03
C LYS A 2 52.41 16.92 -22.73
N LYS A 3 51.47 17.87 -22.75
CA LYS A 3 50.53 18.13 -21.65
C LYS A 3 49.32 17.21 -21.81
N TYR A 4 49.03 16.38 -20.81
CA TYR A 4 47.77 15.65 -20.72
C TYR A 4 46.79 16.48 -19.89
N PRO A 5 45.51 16.63 -20.29
CA PRO A 5 44.53 17.30 -19.47
C PRO A 5 44.09 16.35 -18.35
N LEU A 6 44.09 16.88 -17.14
CA LEU A 6 43.52 16.27 -15.95
C LEU A 6 42.00 16.24 -16.12
N ILE A 7 41.43 15.11 -16.56
CA ILE A 7 39.98 14.90 -16.54
C ILE A 7 39.60 14.60 -15.10
N PHE A 8 39.02 15.61 -14.45
CA PHE A 8 38.59 15.53 -13.06
C PHE A 8 37.35 14.62 -12.94
N LEU A 9 37.45 13.68 -12.01
CA LEU A 9 36.47 12.68 -11.61
C LEU A 9 35.23 13.35 -10.98
N LEU A 10 34.28 13.84 -11.78
CA LEU A 10 33.08 14.55 -11.29
C LEU A 10 31.82 13.67 -11.20
N THR A 11 31.95 12.35 -11.30
CA THR A 11 30.80 11.43 -11.41
C THR A 11 30.35 10.82 -10.08
N LEU A 12 31.10 10.95 -8.98
CA LEU A 12 30.76 10.30 -7.70
C LEU A 12 29.78 11.11 -6.80
N LEU A 13 29.69 12.43 -6.94
CA LEU A 13 28.84 13.27 -6.06
C LEU A 13 27.34 13.21 -6.37
N ALA A 14 26.95 12.98 -7.63
CA ALA A 14 25.53 12.95 -8.00
C ALA A 14 24.82 11.72 -7.42
N TYR A 15 25.46 10.54 -7.48
CA TYR A 15 24.88 9.29 -6.96
C TYR A 15 24.61 9.33 -5.45
N SER A 16 25.48 9.99 -4.67
CA SER A 16 25.30 10.07 -3.22
C SER A 16 24.08 10.89 -2.81
N LEU A 17 23.76 11.97 -3.55
CA LEU A 17 22.59 12.80 -3.27
C LEU A 17 21.28 12.07 -3.60
N TYR A 18 21.22 11.38 -4.75
CA TYR A 18 20.02 10.60 -5.12
C TYR A 18 19.71 9.45 -4.14
N ALA A 19 20.74 8.71 -3.73
CA ALA A 19 20.57 7.64 -2.74
C ALA A 19 20.10 8.17 -1.38
N GLN A 20 20.56 9.36 -1.00
CA GLN A 20 20.15 10.03 0.23
C GLN A 20 18.66 10.42 0.21
N ASP A 21 18.14 10.92 -0.90
CA ASP A 21 16.73 11.32 -1.02
C ASP A 21 15.79 10.11 -0.98
N VAL A 22 16.15 8.99 -1.64
CA VAL A 22 15.37 7.75 -1.58
C VAL A 22 15.33 7.20 -0.16
N SER A 23 16.48 7.10 0.52
CA SER A 23 16.52 6.67 1.92
C SER A 23 15.72 7.61 2.82
N SER A 24 15.80 8.91 2.60
CA SER A 24 15.05 9.94 3.33
C SER A 24 13.54 9.72 3.21
N PHE A 25 13.04 9.42 2.01
CA PHE A 25 11.62 9.12 1.78
C PHE A 25 11.15 7.94 2.65
N PHE A 26 11.87 6.81 2.64
CA PHE A 26 11.47 5.64 3.45
C PHE A 26 11.53 5.92 4.95
N THR A 27 12.61 6.55 5.45
CA THR A 27 12.74 6.85 6.88
C THR A 27 11.69 7.86 7.36
N LYS A 28 11.42 8.92 6.59
CA LYS A 28 10.38 9.90 6.92
C LYS A 28 8.97 9.29 6.83
N THR A 29 8.73 8.41 5.86
CA THR A 29 7.46 7.68 5.76
C THR A 29 7.25 6.80 6.99
N ASP A 30 8.29 6.11 7.43
CA ASP A 30 8.23 5.25 8.62
C ASP A 30 7.94 6.06 9.88
N GLN A 31 8.61 7.20 10.05
CA GLN A 31 8.34 8.13 11.15
C GLN A 31 6.90 8.64 11.10
N PHE A 32 6.43 9.08 9.93
CA PHE A 32 5.08 9.58 9.73
C PHE A 32 4.03 8.52 10.11
N LEU A 33 4.16 7.30 9.59
CA LEU A 33 3.22 6.21 9.88
C LEU A 33 3.26 5.83 11.37
N LYS A 34 4.43 5.78 12.01
CA LYS A 34 4.54 5.56 13.46
C LYS A 34 3.84 6.63 14.30
N THR A 35 3.87 7.88 13.86
CA THR A 35 3.24 9.00 14.56
C THR A 35 1.72 8.99 14.42
N TYR A 36 1.20 8.71 13.23
CA TYR A 36 -0.21 8.95 12.92
C TYR A 36 -1.06 7.69 12.72
N VAL A 37 -0.46 6.50 12.72
CA VAL A 37 -1.20 5.24 12.57
C VAL A 37 -1.14 4.44 13.87
N GLN A 38 -2.29 3.94 14.31
CA GLN A 38 -2.40 3.08 15.47
C GLN A 38 -3.51 2.06 15.24
N ASN A 39 -3.25 0.77 15.48
CA ASN A 39 -4.26 -0.31 15.38
C ASN A 39 -5.05 -0.32 14.06
N GLY A 40 -4.42 0.03 12.93
CA GLY A 40 -5.07 0.06 11.62
C GLY A 40 -5.83 1.35 11.29
N THR A 41 -5.92 2.31 12.22
CA THR A 41 -6.61 3.60 12.04
C THR A 41 -5.65 4.77 12.01
N VAL A 42 -6.06 5.85 11.34
CA VAL A 42 -5.22 7.03 11.05
C VAL A 42 -5.75 8.26 11.78
N ALA A 43 -4.86 9.05 12.36
CA ALA A 43 -5.16 10.30 13.05
C ALA A 43 -5.39 11.47 12.07
N TYR A 44 -6.40 11.36 11.19
CA TYR A 44 -6.65 12.35 10.14
C TYR A 44 -6.82 13.78 10.66
N GLU A 45 -7.52 13.98 11.78
CA GLU A 45 -7.68 15.29 12.41
C GLU A 45 -6.34 15.96 12.77
N LYS A 46 -5.42 15.17 13.35
CA LYS A 46 -4.08 15.66 13.73
C LYS A 46 -3.25 16.01 12.51
N ILE A 47 -3.30 15.19 11.46
CA ILE A 47 -2.59 15.46 10.21
C ILE A 47 -3.17 16.69 9.53
N HIS A 48 -4.50 16.84 9.48
CA HIS A 48 -5.16 17.99 8.87
C HIS A 48 -4.80 19.29 9.60
N SER A 49 -4.70 19.24 10.93
CA SER A 49 -4.32 20.40 11.75
C SER A 49 -2.84 20.80 11.57
N ASN A 50 -1.97 19.88 11.17
CA ASN A 50 -0.55 20.16 10.88
C ASN A 50 -0.03 19.24 9.75
N PRO A 51 -0.26 19.59 8.48
CA PRO A 51 0.05 18.72 7.34
C PRO A 51 1.54 18.76 6.93
N SER A 52 2.37 19.56 7.58
CA SER A 52 3.76 19.84 7.18
C SER A 52 4.60 18.60 6.92
N ALA A 53 4.51 17.59 7.80
CA ALA A 53 5.24 16.33 7.63
C ALA A 53 4.77 15.53 6.40
N LEU A 54 3.48 15.58 6.07
CA LEU A 54 2.94 14.94 4.88
C LEU A 54 3.36 15.72 3.62
N ASP A 55 3.32 17.04 3.66
CA ASP A 55 3.73 17.89 2.53
C ASP A 55 5.22 17.73 2.20
N GLU A 56 6.07 17.62 3.23
CA GLU A 56 7.50 17.32 3.06
C GLU A 56 7.70 15.99 2.31
N LEU A 57 6.97 14.94 2.68
CA LEU A 57 7.04 13.64 2.01
C LEU A 57 6.68 13.72 0.53
N PHE A 58 5.65 14.49 0.18
CA PHE A 58 5.27 14.69 -1.23
C PHE A 58 6.28 15.53 -2.01
N ASN A 59 6.90 16.54 -1.38
CA ASN A 59 7.96 17.32 -2.01
C ASN A 59 9.18 16.46 -2.33
N ILE A 60 9.58 15.57 -1.41
CA ILE A 60 10.65 14.60 -1.66
C ILE A 60 10.21 13.65 -2.78
N ALA A 61 9.05 13.01 -2.63
CA ALA A 61 8.58 11.99 -3.56
C ALA A 61 8.43 12.51 -5.01
N ALA A 62 8.07 13.77 -5.21
CA ALA A 62 7.88 14.37 -6.52
C ALA A 62 9.14 14.35 -7.39
N THR A 63 10.33 14.46 -6.80
CA THR A 63 11.61 14.59 -7.53
C THR A 63 12.42 13.30 -7.61
N LEU A 64 11.97 12.24 -6.93
CA LEU A 64 12.72 10.98 -6.89
C LEU A 64 12.76 10.27 -8.25
N SER A 65 13.90 9.63 -8.53
CA SER A 65 14.00 8.61 -9.57
C SER A 65 14.16 7.25 -8.89
N ILE A 66 13.23 6.34 -9.15
CA ILE A 66 13.15 5.06 -8.42
C ILE A 66 13.81 3.94 -9.22
N SER A 67 14.57 3.10 -8.52
CA SER A 67 15.15 1.88 -9.07
C SER A 67 14.06 0.99 -9.67
N LYS A 68 14.38 0.31 -10.78
CA LYS A 68 13.51 -0.74 -11.36
C LYS A 68 13.74 -2.12 -10.74
N GLU A 69 14.64 -2.22 -9.76
CA GLU A 69 14.75 -3.40 -8.91
C GLU A 69 13.40 -3.63 -8.21
N GLU A 70 12.92 -4.87 -8.24
CA GLU A 70 11.54 -5.23 -7.94
C GLU A 70 11.12 -4.81 -6.53
N ASP A 71 11.93 -5.10 -5.51
CA ASP A 71 11.58 -4.82 -4.13
C ASP A 71 11.64 -3.33 -3.83
N HIS A 72 12.65 -2.61 -4.35
CA HIS A 72 12.69 -1.15 -4.28
C HIS A 72 11.46 -0.50 -4.92
N TYR A 73 11.10 -0.95 -6.13
CA TYR A 73 10.01 -0.38 -6.88
C TYR A 73 8.67 -0.61 -6.18
N LYS A 74 8.40 -1.86 -5.77
CA LYS A 74 7.17 -2.19 -5.02
C LYS A 74 7.10 -1.43 -3.69
N ALA A 75 8.16 -1.45 -2.89
CA ALA A 75 8.17 -0.80 -1.58
C ALA A 75 7.88 0.70 -1.71
N PHE A 76 8.51 1.37 -2.67
CA PHE A 76 8.26 2.78 -2.96
C PHE A 76 6.79 3.03 -3.30
N TRP A 77 6.24 2.31 -4.28
CA TRP A 77 4.88 2.56 -4.76
C TRP A 77 3.79 2.16 -3.76
N ILE A 78 4.02 1.15 -2.92
CA ILE A 78 3.11 0.80 -1.81
C ILE A 78 3.05 1.95 -0.79
N ASN A 79 4.21 2.47 -0.38
CA ASN A 79 4.26 3.63 0.53
C ASN A 79 3.62 4.86 -0.11
N ALA A 80 3.96 5.17 -1.36
CA ALA A 80 3.42 6.30 -2.10
C ALA A 80 1.89 6.22 -2.23
N TYR A 81 1.33 5.05 -2.52
CA TYR A 81 -0.11 4.83 -2.56
C TYR A 81 -0.77 5.13 -1.21
N ASN A 82 -0.26 4.54 -0.13
CA ASN A 82 -0.84 4.72 1.21
C ASN A 82 -0.76 6.19 1.67
N LEU A 83 0.34 6.88 1.39
CA LEU A 83 0.47 8.32 1.65
C LEU A 83 -0.47 9.15 0.78
N ALA A 84 -0.68 8.78 -0.49
CA ALA A 84 -1.59 9.46 -1.40
C ALA A 84 -3.06 9.31 -0.99
N VAL A 85 -3.46 8.15 -0.47
CA VAL A 85 -4.78 7.97 0.15
C VAL A 85 -4.94 8.94 1.32
N ILE A 86 -3.96 8.99 2.23
CA ILE A 86 -3.98 9.92 3.37
C ILE A 86 -4.07 11.36 2.87
N LYS A 87 -3.21 11.76 1.92
CA LYS A 87 -3.22 13.11 1.34
C LYS A 87 -4.56 13.47 0.71
N GLY A 88 -5.17 12.54 -0.03
CA GLY A 88 -6.49 12.72 -0.64
C GLY A 88 -7.57 12.97 0.41
N ILE A 89 -7.55 12.21 1.52
CA ILE A 89 -8.48 12.39 2.64
C ILE A 89 -8.25 13.74 3.31
N ILE A 90 -7.01 14.11 3.60
CA ILE A 90 -6.67 15.39 4.24
C ILE A 90 -7.08 16.59 3.39
N THR A 91 -6.91 16.53 2.07
CA THR A 91 -7.35 17.59 1.15
C THR A 91 -8.87 17.76 1.09
N ASN A 92 -9.64 16.74 1.49
CA ASN A 92 -11.11 16.77 1.49
C ASN A 92 -11.68 16.62 2.92
N TYR A 93 -10.89 16.91 3.96
CA TYR A 93 -11.33 16.75 5.35
C TYR A 93 -12.30 17.88 5.77
N PRO A 94 -13.33 17.61 6.61
CA PRO A 94 -13.73 16.30 7.14
C PRO A 94 -14.40 15.42 6.07
N MET A 95 -14.17 14.10 6.16
CA MET A 95 -14.65 13.10 5.22
C MET A 95 -15.13 11.85 5.98
N ASN A 96 -16.24 11.24 5.57
CA ASN A 96 -16.75 10.02 6.19
C ASN A 96 -16.39 8.77 5.40
N SER A 97 -16.17 8.90 4.09
CA SER A 97 -15.74 7.84 3.20
C SER A 97 -14.90 8.40 2.05
N PRO A 98 -13.88 7.67 1.57
CA PRO A 98 -13.22 7.98 0.30
C PRO A 98 -14.20 8.10 -0.87
N LEU A 99 -15.33 7.39 -0.81
CA LEU A 99 -16.37 7.43 -1.85
C LEU A 99 -17.19 8.72 -1.86
N ASP A 100 -17.15 9.52 -0.78
CA ASP A 100 -17.82 10.83 -0.73
C ASP A 100 -17.22 11.80 -1.76
N LYS A 101 -15.96 11.56 -2.15
CA LYS A 101 -15.28 12.32 -3.19
C LYS A 101 -15.35 11.58 -4.53
N GLY A 102 -16.24 12.04 -5.40
CA GLY A 102 -16.28 11.57 -6.78
C GLY A 102 -14.91 11.70 -7.47
N GLY A 103 -14.39 10.57 -7.98
CA GLY A 103 -13.10 10.52 -8.65
C GLY A 103 -11.89 10.39 -7.72
N PHE A 104 -12.09 10.04 -6.45
CA PHE A 104 -11.02 9.92 -5.45
C PHE A 104 -9.86 9.03 -5.93
N PHE A 105 -10.18 7.88 -6.55
CA PHE A 105 -9.18 6.91 -6.97
C PHE A 105 -8.64 7.12 -8.39
N ASP A 106 -9.41 7.72 -9.30
CA ASP A 106 -9.13 7.72 -10.75
C ASP A 106 -8.99 9.12 -11.38
N LYS A 107 -9.34 10.20 -10.68
CA LYS A 107 -9.25 11.58 -11.20
C LYS A 107 -8.29 12.48 -10.43
N ILE A 108 -8.11 12.25 -9.13
CA ILE A 108 -7.14 13.02 -8.34
C ILE A 108 -5.73 12.56 -8.71
N THR A 109 -4.89 13.51 -9.10
CA THR A 109 -3.50 13.26 -9.51
C THR A 109 -2.52 13.77 -8.47
N TYR A 110 -1.42 13.04 -8.31
CA TYR A 110 -0.28 13.37 -7.46
C TYR A 110 0.99 13.38 -8.30
N GLU A 111 1.90 14.32 -8.01
CA GLU A 111 3.24 14.34 -8.62
C GLU A 111 4.16 13.44 -7.78
N ILE A 112 4.51 12.27 -8.31
CA ILE A 112 5.33 11.27 -7.61
C ILE A 112 6.31 10.67 -8.60
N ALA A 113 7.58 10.62 -8.22
CA ALA A 113 8.69 10.12 -9.02
C ALA A 113 8.77 10.74 -10.43
N GLY A 114 8.59 12.06 -10.53
CA GLY A 114 8.64 12.81 -11.80
C GLY A 114 7.45 12.60 -12.74
N GLN A 115 6.35 12.00 -12.28
CA GLN A 115 5.16 11.77 -13.09
C GLN A 115 3.85 12.05 -12.33
N LYS A 116 2.81 12.40 -13.09
CA LYS A 116 1.43 12.52 -12.60
C LYS A 116 0.79 11.14 -12.52
N VAL A 117 0.38 10.74 -11.32
CA VAL A 117 -0.25 9.45 -11.05
C VAL A 117 -1.56 9.62 -10.29
N THR A 118 -2.52 8.74 -10.54
CA THR A 118 -3.72 8.53 -9.70
C THR A 118 -3.52 7.31 -8.82
N LEU A 119 -4.32 7.16 -7.76
CA LEU A 119 -4.30 5.94 -6.92
C LEU A 119 -4.52 4.68 -7.76
N ASN A 120 -5.48 4.70 -8.68
CA ASN A 120 -5.74 3.61 -9.61
C ASN A 120 -4.57 3.33 -10.54
N SER A 121 -3.84 4.34 -11.00
CA SER A 121 -2.65 4.11 -11.83
C SER A 121 -1.53 3.43 -11.03
N ILE A 122 -1.32 3.82 -9.77
CA ILE A 122 -0.32 3.19 -8.91
C ILE A 122 -0.70 1.72 -8.66
N GLU A 123 -1.92 1.48 -8.19
CA GLU A 123 -2.41 0.13 -7.88
C GLU A 123 -2.43 -0.76 -9.12
N ASN A 124 -3.13 -0.35 -10.18
CA ASN A 124 -3.44 -1.25 -11.29
C ASN A 124 -2.30 -1.33 -12.31
N THR A 125 -1.64 -0.20 -12.61
CA THR A 125 -0.65 -0.14 -13.70
C THR A 125 0.77 -0.33 -13.18
N LEU A 126 1.15 0.35 -12.10
CA LEU A 126 2.53 0.29 -11.59
C LEU A 126 2.76 -0.96 -10.74
N LEU A 127 1.76 -1.44 -10.00
CA LEU A 127 1.90 -2.59 -9.11
C LEU A 127 1.26 -3.87 -9.66
N ARG A 128 -0.07 -3.95 -9.72
CA ARG A 128 -0.78 -5.21 -10.03
C ARG A 128 -0.41 -5.79 -11.40
N ALA A 129 -0.47 -4.98 -12.46
CA ALA A 129 -0.16 -5.45 -13.82
C ALA A 129 1.31 -5.89 -13.99
N GLN A 130 2.25 -5.26 -13.27
CA GLN A 130 3.67 -5.58 -13.36
C GLN A 130 4.03 -6.85 -12.60
N PHE A 131 3.56 -6.99 -11.36
CA PHE A 131 4.05 -8.03 -10.46
C PHE A 131 3.12 -9.23 -10.30
N LYS A 132 1.81 -9.05 -10.55
CA LYS A 132 0.80 -10.10 -10.36
C LYS A 132 0.90 -10.77 -8.97
N ASP A 133 1.25 -9.96 -7.97
CA ASP A 133 1.42 -10.41 -6.59
C ASP A 133 0.11 -10.15 -5.81
N PRO A 134 -0.68 -11.19 -5.49
CA PRO A 134 -1.95 -11.02 -4.79
C PRO A 134 -1.79 -10.41 -3.39
N ARG A 135 -0.57 -10.42 -2.83
CA ARG A 135 -0.28 -9.84 -1.51
C ARG A 135 -0.44 -8.31 -1.50
N LEU A 136 -0.43 -7.66 -2.67
CA LEU A 136 -0.65 -6.21 -2.81
C LEU A 136 -2.01 -5.77 -2.24
N HIS A 137 -3.05 -6.61 -2.35
CA HIS A 137 -4.39 -6.35 -1.80
C HIS A 137 -4.44 -6.29 -0.28
N PHE A 138 -3.36 -6.68 0.40
CA PHE A 138 -3.24 -6.66 1.86
C PHE A 138 -2.46 -5.45 2.38
N VAL A 139 -1.85 -4.66 1.49
CA VAL A 139 -0.94 -3.56 1.86
C VAL A 139 -1.26 -2.23 1.20
N LEU A 140 -2.13 -2.21 0.20
CA LEU A 140 -2.69 -1.01 -0.42
C LEU A 140 -3.98 -0.61 0.30
N VAL A 141 -3.86 0.26 1.29
CA VAL A 141 -4.97 0.64 2.18
C VAL A 141 -5.71 1.85 1.63
N CYS A 142 -6.93 1.60 1.16
CA CYS A 142 -7.88 2.54 0.57
C CYS A 142 -8.49 3.59 1.52
N GLY A 143 -8.13 3.59 2.80
CA GLY A 143 -8.66 4.54 3.81
C GLY A 143 -10.02 4.14 4.41
N ALA A 144 -10.53 2.93 4.14
CA ALA A 144 -11.79 2.44 4.67
C ALA A 144 -11.58 1.38 5.77
N ILE A 145 -12.55 1.23 6.69
CA ILE A 145 -12.54 0.18 7.74
C ILE A 145 -12.53 -1.23 7.14
N GLY A 146 -13.14 -1.42 5.97
CA GLY A 146 -13.15 -2.70 5.25
C GLY A 146 -11.79 -3.08 4.66
N CYS A 147 -10.84 -2.15 4.59
CA CYS A 147 -9.49 -2.44 4.10
C CYS A 147 -8.71 -3.27 5.15
N PRO A 148 -7.68 -4.01 4.72
CA PRO A 148 -6.65 -4.50 5.64
C PRO A 148 -6.10 -3.35 6.50
N PRO A 149 -5.70 -3.61 7.76
CA PRO A 149 -5.24 -2.57 8.65
C PRO A 149 -3.94 -1.93 8.13
N LEU A 150 -3.89 -0.60 8.08
CA LEU A 150 -2.63 0.10 7.81
C LEU A 150 -1.67 -0.09 8.99
N ILE A 151 -0.43 -0.46 8.71
CA ILE A 151 0.59 -0.66 9.74
C ILE A 151 1.32 0.65 10.06
N PRO A 152 1.79 0.83 11.32
CA PRO A 152 2.53 2.00 11.74
C PRO A 152 4.02 1.90 11.34
N LYS A 153 4.30 1.49 10.10
CA LYS A 153 5.66 1.31 9.56
C LYS A 153 5.65 1.50 8.04
N ALA A 154 6.75 2.02 7.50
CA ALA A 154 6.94 2.00 6.05
C ALA A 154 7.27 0.59 5.56
N TYR A 155 6.99 0.34 4.28
CA TYR A 155 7.49 -0.83 3.57
C TYR A 155 8.93 -0.55 3.10
N PHE A 156 9.89 -1.33 3.57
CA PHE A 156 11.30 -1.16 3.20
C PHE A 156 11.72 -2.24 2.20
N PRO A 157 12.52 -1.91 1.17
CA PRO A 157 12.96 -2.89 0.17
C PRO A 157 13.56 -4.16 0.79
N GLU A 158 14.43 -4.01 1.79
CA GLU A 158 15.18 -5.11 2.42
C GLU A 158 14.29 -6.07 3.22
N THR A 159 13.07 -5.63 3.58
CA THR A 159 12.13 -6.41 4.38
C THR A 159 10.79 -6.62 3.69
N LEU A 160 10.66 -6.20 2.43
CA LEU A 160 9.37 -6.09 1.75
C LEU A 160 8.65 -7.45 1.69
N ASP A 161 9.31 -8.50 1.21
CA ASP A 161 8.69 -9.82 1.07
C ASP A 161 8.12 -10.33 2.41
N LYS A 162 8.91 -10.16 3.49
CA LYS A 162 8.49 -10.49 4.85
C LYS A 162 7.28 -9.65 5.28
N GLN A 163 7.30 -8.35 5.05
CA GLN A 163 6.18 -7.46 5.38
C GLN A 163 4.90 -7.84 4.61
N LEU A 164 4.99 -8.10 3.31
CA LEU A 164 3.86 -8.55 2.48
C LEU A 164 3.27 -9.87 3.00
N LYS A 165 4.12 -10.85 3.32
CA LYS A 165 3.70 -12.14 3.88
C LYS A 165 3.03 -11.97 5.24
N GLU A 166 3.65 -11.19 6.15
CA GLU A 166 3.10 -10.93 7.49
C GLU A 166 1.73 -10.26 7.41
N GLN A 167 1.55 -9.23 6.57
CA GLN A 167 0.25 -8.58 6.43
C GLN A 167 -0.81 -9.49 5.83
N THR A 168 -0.43 -10.30 4.84
CA THR A 168 -1.32 -11.30 4.23
C THR A 168 -1.78 -12.32 5.29
N GLU A 169 -0.85 -12.86 6.08
CA GLU A 169 -1.15 -13.82 7.15
C GLU A 169 -2.01 -13.18 8.25
N LEU A 170 -1.73 -11.94 8.66
CA LEU A 170 -2.51 -11.22 9.68
C LEU A 170 -3.94 -10.99 9.21
N ALA A 171 -4.14 -10.52 7.98
CA ALA A 171 -5.47 -10.28 7.43
C ALA A 171 -6.27 -11.59 7.28
N ILE A 172 -5.65 -12.65 6.77
CA ILE A 172 -6.29 -13.95 6.52
C ILE A 172 -6.56 -14.73 7.82
N ASN A 173 -5.75 -14.55 8.86
CA ASN A 173 -5.97 -15.26 10.14
C ASN A 173 -6.70 -14.40 11.18
N GLY A 174 -6.92 -13.11 10.91
CA GLY A 174 -7.77 -12.22 11.71
C GLY A 174 -9.21 -12.17 11.20
N ASP A 175 -9.99 -11.24 11.75
CA ASP A 175 -11.42 -11.06 11.42
C ASP A 175 -11.69 -10.02 10.32
N SER A 176 -10.64 -9.35 9.80
CA SER A 176 -10.76 -8.27 8.82
C SER A 176 -10.97 -8.78 7.40
N PHE A 177 -10.41 -9.94 7.04
CA PHE A 177 -10.49 -10.46 5.67
C PHE A 177 -11.38 -11.70 5.53
N ILE A 178 -11.38 -12.62 6.51
CA ILE A 178 -12.20 -13.84 6.46
C ILE A 178 -12.78 -14.24 7.81
N LYS A 179 -13.96 -14.86 7.78
CA LYS A 179 -14.66 -15.44 8.93
C LYS A 179 -15.09 -16.86 8.58
N VAL A 180 -14.61 -17.84 9.34
CA VAL A 180 -14.87 -19.26 9.09
C VAL A 180 -15.87 -19.79 10.11
N ASN A 181 -16.98 -20.36 9.63
CA ASN A 181 -17.98 -21.04 10.46
C ASN A 181 -17.98 -22.54 10.16
N ILE A 182 -17.28 -23.30 11.01
CA ILE A 182 -17.15 -24.76 10.87
C ILE A 182 -18.50 -25.48 10.96
N LYS A 183 -19.35 -25.10 11.93
CA LYS A 183 -20.66 -25.73 12.16
C LYS A 183 -21.59 -25.61 10.94
N LYS A 184 -21.56 -24.45 10.27
CA LYS A 184 -22.38 -24.15 9.09
C LYS A 184 -21.70 -24.48 7.76
N LYS A 185 -20.46 -25.00 7.78
CA LYS A 185 -19.62 -25.24 6.58
C LYS A 185 -19.55 -24.03 5.65
N ARG A 186 -19.32 -22.84 6.23
CA ARG A 186 -19.37 -21.55 5.53
C ARG A 186 -18.12 -20.72 5.79
N VAL A 187 -17.65 -20.04 4.76
CA VAL A 187 -16.64 -18.98 4.86
C VAL A 187 -17.23 -17.69 4.33
N GLU A 188 -17.05 -16.60 5.07
CA GLU A 188 -17.37 -15.24 4.62
C GLU A 188 -16.06 -14.49 4.44
N ALA A 189 -15.81 -13.92 3.27
CA ALA A 189 -14.59 -13.18 2.94
C ALA A 189 -14.88 -11.73 2.55
N SER A 190 -13.85 -10.89 2.57
CA SER A 190 -13.94 -9.51 2.09
C SER A 190 -14.32 -9.46 0.62
N GLU A 191 -15.10 -8.44 0.22
CA GLU A 191 -15.41 -8.17 -1.19
C GLU A 191 -14.16 -7.86 -2.03
N ILE A 192 -13.01 -7.55 -1.43
CA ILE A 192 -11.72 -7.49 -2.14
C ILE A 192 -11.46 -8.80 -2.91
N LEU A 193 -11.74 -9.95 -2.30
CA LEU A 193 -11.58 -11.26 -2.93
C LEU A 193 -12.55 -11.48 -4.11
N LYS A 194 -13.70 -10.79 -4.09
CA LYS A 194 -14.70 -10.78 -5.17
C LYS A 194 -14.31 -9.83 -6.30
N TRP A 195 -13.89 -8.60 -5.98
CA TRP A 195 -13.54 -7.57 -6.95
C TRP A 195 -12.26 -7.89 -7.72
N TYR A 196 -11.31 -8.53 -7.05
CA TYR A 196 -9.99 -8.87 -7.60
C TYR A 196 -9.77 -10.38 -7.72
N LYS A 197 -10.85 -11.13 -7.96
CA LYS A 197 -10.82 -12.61 -8.04
C LYS A 197 -9.70 -13.15 -8.94
N GLU A 198 -9.47 -12.50 -10.08
CA GLU A 198 -8.46 -12.90 -11.07
C GLU A 198 -7.02 -12.86 -10.54
N ASP A 199 -6.75 -12.02 -9.53
CA ASP A 199 -5.42 -11.93 -8.92
C ASP A 199 -5.17 -13.09 -7.93
N PHE A 200 -6.24 -13.60 -7.30
CA PHE A 200 -6.16 -14.67 -6.30
C PHE A 200 -6.28 -16.07 -6.92
N VAL A 201 -6.97 -16.19 -8.05
CA VAL A 201 -7.29 -17.47 -8.71
C VAL A 201 -6.34 -17.69 -9.89
N ILE A 202 -5.26 -18.42 -9.64
CA ILE A 202 -4.26 -18.75 -10.67
C ILE A 202 -4.38 -20.24 -11.03
N LYS A 203 -4.40 -20.57 -12.34
CA LYS A 203 -4.28 -21.95 -12.86
C LYS A 203 -5.29 -22.95 -12.26
N GLY A 204 -6.58 -22.58 -12.22
CA GLY A 204 -7.66 -23.46 -11.78
C GLY A 204 -7.80 -23.62 -10.26
N GLN A 205 -7.01 -22.88 -9.47
CA GLN A 205 -7.19 -22.78 -8.02
C GLN A 205 -8.46 -22.00 -7.69
N SER A 206 -9.12 -22.34 -6.58
CA SER A 206 -10.21 -21.55 -6.01
C SER A 206 -9.68 -20.43 -5.11
N GLU A 207 -10.54 -19.47 -4.77
CA GLU A 207 -10.23 -18.46 -3.77
C GLU A 207 -9.89 -19.10 -2.41
N ILE A 208 -10.53 -20.23 -2.07
CA ILE A 208 -10.23 -20.99 -0.84
C ILE A 208 -8.82 -21.59 -0.88
N ASP A 209 -8.34 -22.03 -2.04
CA ASP A 209 -6.99 -22.57 -2.19
C ASP A 209 -5.95 -21.49 -1.90
N PHE A 210 -6.15 -20.27 -2.44
CA PHE A 210 -5.32 -19.12 -2.12
C PHE A 210 -5.32 -18.80 -0.63
N LEU A 211 -6.51 -18.68 -0.01
CA LEU A 211 -6.62 -18.42 1.43
C LEU A 211 -5.87 -19.48 2.24
N ASN A 212 -5.99 -20.74 1.83
CA ASN A 212 -5.33 -21.86 2.49
C ASN A 212 -3.80 -21.75 2.42
N LEU A 213 -3.18 -21.07 1.47
CA LEU A 213 -1.72 -20.86 1.46
C LEU A 213 -1.23 -20.15 2.74
N TYR A 214 -2.04 -19.26 3.31
CA TYR A 214 -1.67 -18.41 4.45
C TYR A 214 -2.42 -18.73 5.75
N ARG A 215 -3.46 -19.58 5.69
CA ARG A 215 -4.20 -19.97 6.89
C ARG A 215 -3.44 -20.95 7.78
N LYS A 216 -3.47 -20.68 9.08
CA LYS A 216 -3.04 -21.61 10.14
C LYS A 216 -3.94 -22.85 10.20
N GLU A 217 -5.26 -22.64 10.11
CA GLU A 217 -6.26 -23.70 10.06
C GLU A 217 -6.91 -23.74 8.69
N LYS A 218 -6.60 -24.78 7.89
CA LYS A 218 -7.09 -24.90 6.51
C LYS A 218 -8.63 -24.97 6.48
N ILE A 219 -9.23 -24.23 5.55
CA ILE A 219 -10.64 -24.31 5.20
C ILE A 219 -10.84 -25.59 4.38
N PRO A 220 -11.77 -26.47 4.77
CA PRO A 220 -12.11 -27.64 3.97
C PRO A 220 -12.73 -27.26 2.61
N PRO A 221 -12.42 -27.99 1.52
CA PRO A 221 -12.81 -27.61 0.15
C PRO A 221 -14.32 -27.63 -0.09
N ASN A 222 -15.11 -28.29 0.76
CA ASN A 222 -16.57 -28.34 0.65
C ASN A 222 -17.29 -27.14 1.31
N PHE A 223 -16.56 -26.16 1.84
CA PHE A 223 -17.15 -24.98 2.46
C PHE A 223 -17.66 -24.00 1.39
N LYS A 224 -18.83 -23.41 1.65
CA LYS A 224 -19.40 -22.39 0.74
C LYS A 224 -18.80 -21.03 1.05
N LEU A 225 -18.10 -20.44 0.08
CA LEU A 225 -17.61 -19.07 0.14
C LEU A 225 -18.76 -18.07 -0.11
N ARG A 226 -18.83 -17.03 0.71
CA ARG A 226 -19.67 -15.84 0.55
C ARG A 226 -18.83 -14.61 0.82
N TYR A 227 -19.36 -13.44 0.48
CA TYR A 227 -18.70 -12.16 0.72
C TYR A 227 -19.51 -11.34 1.71
N PHE A 228 -18.85 -10.69 2.68
CA PHE A 228 -19.48 -9.71 3.56
C PHE A 228 -19.38 -8.31 2.94
N THR A 229 -20.39 -7.46 3.16
CA THR A 229 -20.42 -6.10 2.64
C THR A 229 -19.21 -5.31 3.09
N TYR A 230 -18.54 -4.67 2.13
CA TYR A 230 -17.39 -3.84 2.41
C TYR A 230 -17.76 -2.58 3.21
N ASN A 231 -17.05 -2.32 4.31
CA ASN A 231 -17.29 -1.15 5.13
C ASN A 231 -16.47 0.05 4.63
N TRP A 232 -17.10 0.93 3.87
CA TRP A 232 -16.49 2.13 3.29
C TRP A 232 -16.33 3.31 4.25
N THR A 233 -16.75 3.18 5.51
CA THR A 233 -16.51 4.20 6.54
C THR A 233 -15.01 4.42 6.71
N LEU A 234 -14.60 5.67 6.83
CA LEU A 234 -13.22 6.09 6.97
C LEU A 234 -12.56 5.43 8.19
N ASN A 235 -11.33 4.94 8.04
CA ASN A 235 -10.55 4.32 9.12
C ASN A 235 -9.93 5.37 10.06
N SER A 236 -10.73 6.30 10.56
CA SER A 236 -10.30 7.36 11.48
C SER A 236 -10.05 6.81 12.88
N GLN A 237 -9.07 7.41 13.58
CA GLN A 237 -8.97 7.26 15.03
C GLN A 237 -10.21 7.87 15.72
N PRO A 238 -10.66 7.31 16.87
CA PRO A 238 -11.77 7.86 17.65
C PRO A 238 -11.50 9.28 18.17
#